data_AF-A0A979GGF4-F1
#
_entry.id   AF-A0A979GGF4-F1
#
_cell.length_a   1.000
_cell.length_b   1.000
_cell.length_c   1.000
_cell.angle_alpha   90.00
_cell.angle_beta   90.00
_cell.angle_gamma   90.00
#
_symmetry.space_group_name_H-M   'P 1'
#
loop_
_entity.id
_entity.type
_entity.pdbx_description
1 polymer ?
#
loop_
_entity_poly.entity_id
_entity_poly.type
_entity_poly.pdbx_seq_one_letter_code
_entity_poly.pdbx_strand_id
1 'polypeptide(L)'
;MKKKRTLFFISSLMLLGSGTTIAGDNLHFTGNLISKSCTPVINGSQLAEVHFPAIAASDLMNLGQSERVPLVFQLKDCHSSTLFNVKVTLTGTEDSALPGFLAFDSSSSASGAGIGIETAAGTSVPINNTTGVTLPLNQGNNSLNFNTWLQAKSGRDVTSGDFSATVTATFEYF
;
A
#
# COMPACT_ATOMS: atom_id res chain seq x y z
N MET A 1 -73.51 28.05 65.31
CA MET A 1 -73.15 26.88 66.13
C MET A 1 -73.96 25.66 65.68
N LYS A 2 -73.35 24.67 65.01
CA LYS A 2 -73.91 23.32 64.84
C LYS A 2 -72.76 22.31 64.74
N LYS A 3 -72.92 21.21 65.47
CA LYS A 3 -71.91 20.25 65.95
C LYS A 3 -71.39 19.29 64.88
N LYS A 4 -70.11 18.92 65.06
CA LYS A 4 -69.43 17.72 64.56
C LYS A 4 -70.27 16.44 64.74
N ARG A 5 -70.13 15.50 63.80
CA ARG A 5 -69.80 14.11 64.15
C ARG A 5 -69.21 13.34 62.97
N THR A 6 -68.08 12.73 63.29
CA THR A 6 -67.16 11.90 62.51
C THR A 6 -67.81 10.62 61.98
N LEU A 7 -67.36 10.14 60.82
CA LEU A 7 -67.20 8.71 60.57
C LEU A 7 -66.00 8.46 59.64
N PHE A 8 -65.05 7.67 60.12
CA PHE A 8 -63.91 7.13 59.39
C PHE A 8 -64.36 5.97 58.50
N PHE A 9 -63.85 5.86 57.27
CA PHE A 9 -63.56 4.57 56.64
C PHE A 9 -62.38 4.69 55.66
N ILE A 10 -61.62 3.60 55.62
CA ILE A 10 -60.24 3.42 55.19
C ILE A 10 -60.18 2.96 53.73
N SER A 11 -59.00 3.11 53.10
CA SER A 11 -58.55 2.36 51.91
C SER A 11 -59.09 2.87 50.57
N SER A 12 -58.33 3.02 49.49
CA SER A 12 -56.96 2.61 49.17
C SER A 12 -56.50 3.50 48.02
N LEU A 13 -55.30 4.05 48.14
CA LEU A 13 -54.64 4.84 47.11
C LEU A 13 -54.05 3.87 46.08
N MET A 14 -54.71 3.69 44.92
CA MET A 14 -54.09 3.06 43.76
C MET A 14 -53.74 4.12 42.72
N LEU A 15 -52.52 4.66 42.86
CA LEU A 15 -51.81 5.32 41.77
C LEU A 15 -51.48 4.25 40.71
N LEU A 16 -52.24 4.22 39.61
CA LEU A 16 -51.79 3.55 38.39
C LEU A 16 -50.81 4.48 37.68
N GLY A 17 -49.59 4.55 38.24
CA GLY A 17 -48.45 5.12 37.54
C GLY A 17 -48.09 4.18 36.38
N SER A 18 -48.40 4.57 35.15
CA SER A 18 -47.77 3.97 33.98
C SER A 18 -46.29 4.35 34.01
N GLY A 19 -45.48 3.54 34.68
CA GLY A 19 -44.04 3.70 34.69
C GLY A 19 -43.51 3.46 33.28
N THR A 20 -42.98 4.51 32.65
CA THR A 20 -42.05 4.30 31.55
C THR A 20 -40.79 3.69 32.16
N THR A 21 -40.60 2.39 31.98
CA THR A 21 -39.33 1.76 32.30
C THR A 21 -38.33 2.20 31.25
N ILE A 22 -37.51 3.20 31.57
CA ILE A 22 -36.30 3.44 30.80
C ILE A 22 -35.42 2.21 31.06
N ALA A 23 -35.12 1.43 30.03
CA ALA A 23 -34.04 0.47 30.12
C ALA A 23 -32.76 1.30 30.35
N GLY A 24 -32.27 1.32 31.60
CA GLY A 24 -30.98 1.94 31.89
C GLY A 24 -29.89 1.29 31.05
N ASP A 25 -28.84 2.03 30.69
CA ASP A 25 -27.73 1.63 29.82
C ASP A 25 -27.45 0.11 29.88
N ASN A 26 -28.09 -0.63 28.97
CA ASN A 26 -28.11 -2.10 28.95
C ASN A 26 -27.28 -2.66 27.78
N LEU A 27 -26.58 -1.77 27.07
CA LEU A 27 -25.75 -2.07 25.92
C LEU A 27 -24.38 -1.45 26.17
N HIS A 28 -23.35 -2.28 26.15
CA HIS A 28 -21.96 -1.85 26.31
C HIS A 28 -21.13 -2.41 25.15
N PHE A 29 -20.64 -1.51 24.30
CA PHE A 29 -19.79 -1.84 23.17
C PHE A 29 -18.35 -1.45 23.52
N THR A 30 -17.44 -2.41 23.51
CA THR A 30 -16.00 -2.12 23.59
C THR A 30 -15.30 -2.84 22.46
N GLY A 31 -14.26 -2.22 21.93
CA GLY A 31 -13.44 -2.80 20.91
C GLY A 31 -12.08 -2.13 20.87
N ASN A 32 -11.08 -2.88 20.44
CA ASN A 32 -9.79 -2.37 20.03
C ASN A 32 -9.60 -2.82 18.58
N LEU A 33 -9.79 -1.89 17.65
CA LEU A 33 -9.65 -2.14 16.22
C LEU A 33 -8.24 -1.71 15.80
N ILE A 34 -7.36 -2.68 15.62
CA ILE A 34 -6.02 -2.46 15.08
C ILE A 34 -5.89 -3.34 13.83
N SER A 35 -5.68 -2.73 12.67
CA SER A 35 -5.38 -3.41 11.43
C SER A 35 -3.88 -3.63 11.26
N LYS A 36 -3.52 -4.57 10.38
CA LYS A 36 -2.15 -4.67 9.84
C LYS A 36 -1.85 -3.38 9.10
N SER A 37 -0.82 -2.66 9.52
CA SER A 37 -0.43 -1.40 8.89
C SER A 37 1.07 -1.20 8.95
N CYS A 38 1.58 -0.45 7.98
CA CYS A 38 2.90 0.13 7.98
C CYS A 38 2.80 1.54 7.38
N THR A 39 3.73 2.41 7.73
CA THR A 39 3.88 3.75 7.15
C THR A 39 5.01 3.73 6.12
N PRO A 40 4.75 3.95 4.82
CA PRO A 40 5.82 4.11 3.84
C PRO A 40 6.68 5.34 4.17
N VAL A 41 8.00 5.19 4.07
CA VAL A 41 8.93 6.30 4.21
C VAL A 41 9.00 7.05 2.89
N ILE A 42 8.75 8.35 2.93
CA ILE A 42 8.80 9.23 1.77
C ILE A 42 9.99 10.19 1.94
N ASN A 43 10.88 10.22 0.97
CA ASN A 43 12.00 11.16 0.90
C ASN A 43 11.65 12.25 -0.12
N GLY A 44 11.35 13.46 0.36
CA GLY A 44 10.82 14.52 -0.49
C GLY A 44 9.41 14.16 -0.98
N SER A 45 9.27 13.88 -2.28
CA SER A 45 8.01 13.47 -2.91
C SER A 45 7.99 12.01 -3.38
N GLN A 46 9.06 11.25 -3.13
CA GLN A 46 9.25 9.91 -3.69
C GLN A 46 9.37 8.86 -2.58
N LEU A 47 8.85 7.65 -2.84
CA LEU A 47 9.01 6.49 -1.97
C LEU A 47 10.42 5.88 -2.07
N ALA A 48 11.01 5.96 -3.26
CA ALA A 48 12.35 5.51 -3.57
C ALA A 48 12.81 6.20 -4.86
N GLU A 49 14.12 6.34 -5.01
CA GLU A 49 14.76 6.88 -6.21
C GLU A 49 15.88 5.93 -6.63
N VAL A 50 15.97 5.63 -7.92
CA VAL A 50 16.98 4.74 -8.49
C VAL A 50 17.80 5.50 -9.52
N HIS A 51 19.10 5.62 -9.26
CA HIS A 51 20.04 6.23 -10.19
C HIS A 51 20.79 5.13 -10.93
N PHE A 52 20.51 4.98 -12.22
CA PHE A 52 21.25 4.04 -13.07
C PHE A 52 22.66 4.58 -13.34
N PRO A 53 23.71 3.75 -13.20
CA PRO A 53 25.02 4.08 -13.74
C PRO A 53 24.96 4.33 -15.25
N ALA A 54 25.80 5.22 -15.75
CA ALA A 54 25.90 5.45 -17.18
C ALA A 54 26.35 4.18 -17.91
N ILE A 55 25.64 3.83 -18.97
CA ILE A 55 25.97 2.71 -19.88
C ILE A 55 25.97 3.24 -21.32
N ALA A 56 26.97 2.88 -22.11
CA ALA A 56 27.00 3.23 -23.51
C ALA A 56 25.86 2.50 -24.25
N ALA A 57 25.17 3.19 -25.16
CA ALA A 57 24.09 2.59 -25.93
C ALA A 57 24.55 1.35 -26.72
N SER A 58 25.77 1.38 -27.26
CA SER A 58 26.40 0.22 -27.91
C SER A 58 26.51 -0.99 -26.99
N ASP A 59 26.89 -0.76 -25.74
CA ASP A 59 27.09 -1.83 -24.77
C ASP A 59 25.75 -2.41 -24.34
N LEU A 60 24.74 -1.57 -24.10
CA LEU A 60 23.40 -2.04 -23.78
C LEU A 60 22.78 -2.84 -24.93
N MET A 61 23.01 -2.46 -26.19
CA MET A 61 22.60 -3.24 -27.35
C MET A 61 23.30 -4.59 -27.43
N ASN A 62 24.62 -4.63 -27.18
CA ASN A 62 25.41 -5.85 -27.26
C ASN A 62 25.10 -6.84 -26.12
N LEU A 63 24.92 -6.33 -24.90
CA LEU A 63 24.63 -7.12 -23.71
C LEU A 63 23.14 -7.50 -23.62
N GLY A 64 22.27 -6.73 -24.27
CA GLY A 64 20.81 -6.86 -24.21
C GLY A 64 20.18 -6.33 -22.91
N GLN A 65 20.94 -6.27 -21.82
CA GLN A 65 20.49 -5.74 -20.53
C GLN A 65 21.65 -5.13 -19.73
N SER A 66 21.34 -4.19 -18.83
CA SER A 66 22.31 -3.66 -17.87
C SER A 66 22.50 -4.59 -16.66
N GLU A 67 23.50 -4.27 -15.84
CA GLU A 67 23.55 -4.79 -14.47
C GLU A 67 22.34 -4.33 -13.65
N ARG A 68 22.06 -5.06 -12.56
CA ARG A 68 20.98 -4.74 -11.63
C ARG A 68 21.35 -3.53 -10.79
N VAL A 69 20.38 -2.64 -10.59
CA VAL A 69 20.46 -1.51 -9.66
C VAL A 69 19.42 -1.74 -8.55
N PRO A 70 19.80 -1.68 -7.26
CA PRO A 70 18.85 -1.90 -6.17
C PRO A 70 17.74 -0.84 -6.11
N LEU A 71 16.51 -1.31 -5.88
CA LEU A 71 15.34 -0.49 -5.54
C LEU A 71 14.86 -0.94 -4.16
N VAL A 72 14.80 -0.03 -3.19
CA VAL A 72 14.40 -0.36 -1.82
C VAL A 72 13.24 0.53 -1.39
N PHE A 73 12.10 -0.09 -1.06
CA PHE A 73 11.00 0.61 -0.37
C PHE A 73 11.12 0.40 1.13
N GLN A 74 11.14 1.51 1.87
CA GLN A 74 11.22 1.48 3.32
C GLN A 74 9.82 1.64 3.93
N LEU A 75 9.46 0.71 4.81
CA LEU A 75 8.22 0.73 5.58
C LEU A 75 8.59 0.81 7.06
N LYS A 76 8.02 1.77 7.80
CA LYS A 76 8.22 1.94 9.24
C LYS A 76 6.93 1.75 10.00
N ASP A 77 7.05 1.67 11.32
CA ASP A 77 5.90 1.60 12.24
C ASP A 77 4.93 0.46 11.86
N CYS A 78 5.50 -0.69 11.45
CA CYS A 78 4.74 -1.87 11.06
C CYS A 78 4.17 -2.56 12.31
N HIS A 79 2.84 -2.62 12.42
CA HIS A 79 2.14 -3.18 13.57
C HIS A 79 1.18 -4.31 13.16
N SER A 80 1.30 -5.45 13.85
CA SER A 80 0.39 -6.59 13.74
C SER A 80 0.49 -7.48 14.98
N SER A 81 -0.62 -8.08 15.39
CA SER A 81 -0.67 -9.09 16.47
C SER A 81 -0.14 -10.46 16.02
N THR A 82 0.03 -10.67 14.71
CA THR A 82 0.49 -11.92 14.09
C THR A 82 1.49 -11.63 12.96
N LEU A 83 2.16 -12.66 12.43
CA LEU A 83 2.90 -12.52 11.17
C LEU A 83 1.96 -12.04 10.06
N PHE A 84 2.48 -11.17 9.20
CA PHE A 84 1.70 -10.58 8.12
C PHE A 84 2.57 -10.31 6.90
N ASN A 85 1.92 -10.11 5.77
CA ASN A 85 2.59 -9.87 4.50
C ASN A 85 2.13 -8.54 3.91
N VAL A 86 2.88 -8.09 2.92
CA VAL A 86 2.48 -7.03 2.01
C VAL A 86 2.51 -7.55 0.59
N LYS A 87 1.44 -7.31 -0.17
CA LYS A 87 1.45 -7.43 -1.62
C LYS A 87 1.81 -6.08 -2.21
N VAL A 88 2.82 -6.09 -3.07
CA VAL A 88 3.30 -4.94 -3.82
C VAL A 88 2.85 -5.09 -5.27
N THR A 89 2.12 -4.10 -5.79
CA THR A 89 1.81 -3.98 -7.22
C THR A 89 2.40 -2.70 -7.77
N LEU A 90 2.87 -2.75 -9.01
CA LEU A 90 3.49 -1.62 -9.70
C LEU A 90 2.63 -1.20 -10.90
N THR A 91 2.26 0.07 -10.96
CA THR A 91 1.39 0.64 -12.01
C THR A 91 2.09 1.81 -12.68
N GLY A 92 2.13 1.80 -14.01
CA GLY A 92 2.83 2.83 -14.79
C GLY A 92 2.64 2.66 -16.28
N THR A 93 3.36 3.46 -17.06
CA THR A 93 3.37 3.35 -18.52
C THR A 93 4.19 2.13 -18.92
N GLU A 94 3.52 1.06 -19.35
CA GLU A 94 4.18 -0.13 -19.85
C GLU A 94 4.83 0.11 -21.21
N ASP A 95 6.00 -0.50 -21.45
CA ASP A 95 6.66 -0.44 -22.73
C ASP A 95 5.95 -1.32 -23.78
N SER A 96 5.58 -0.72 -24.90
CA SER A 96 4.81 -1.39 -25.95
C SER A 96 5.57 -2.52 -26.67
N ALA A 97 6.90 -2.55 -26.58
CA ALA A 97 7.74 -3.59 -27.18
C ALA A 97 8.30 -4.59 -26.15
N LEU A 98 8.13 -4.31 -24.86
CA LEU A 98 8.61 -5.14 -23.75
C LEU A 98 7.47 -5.30 -22.72
N PRO A 99 6.55 -6.27 -22.93
CA PRO A 99 5.47 -6.54 -21.97
C PRO A 99 6.02 -6.80 -20.57
N GLY A 100 5.45 -6.13 -19.57
CA GLY A 100 5.85 -6.16 -18.18
C GLY A 100 6.96 -5.18 -17.79
N PHE A 101 7.57 -4.46 -18.74
CA PHE A 101 8.63 -3.49 -18.47
C PHE A 101 8.06 -2.06 -18.44
N LEU A 102 8.68 -1.19 -17.64
CA LEU A 102 8.33 0.23 -17.57
C LEU A 102 8.95 0.97 -18.76
N ALA A 103 8.15 1.77 -19.46
CA ALA A 103 8.64 2.64 -20.51
C ALA A 103 9.41 3.84 -19.93
N PHE A 104 10.35 4.38 -20.69
CA PHE A 104 10.85 5.73 -20.43
C PHE A 104 9.73 6.76 -20.67
N ASP A 105 9.74 7.83 -19.89
CA ASP A 105 8.80 8.94 -20.04
C ASP A 105 8.98 9.60 -21.41
N SER A 106 7.90 10.17 -21.96
CA SER A 106 7.91 10.80 -23.29
C SER A 106 8.82 12.03 -23.40
N SER A 107 9.24 12.63 -22.28
CA SER A 107 10.22 13.70 -22.21
C SER A 107 11.68 13.22 -22.31
N SER A 108 11.91 11.90 -22.27
CA SER A 108 13.24 11.31 -22.38
C SER A 108 13.83 11.50 -23.78
N SER A 109 15.15 11.71 -23.84
CA SER A 109 15.89 11.77 -25.11
C SER A 109 16.46 10.40 -25.49
N ALA A 110 16.75 9.54 -24.52
CA ALA A 110 17.06 8.14 -24.78
C ALA A 110 15.82 7.33 -25.17
N SER A 111 16.03 6.29 -25.99
CA SER A 111 14.99 5.36 -26.41
C SER A 111 15.58 4.00 -26.79
N GLY A 112 14.72 3.02 -27.10
CA GLY A 112 15.16 1.67 -27.49
C GLY A 112 15.35 0.69 -26.32
N ALA A 113 15.02 1.11 -25.10
CA ALA A 113 15.05 0.27 -23.90
C ALA A 113 13.81 0.52 -23.02
N GLY A 114 13.60 -0.36 -22.04
CA GLY A 114 12.66 -0.21 -20.94
C GLY A 114 13.27 -0.68 -19.62
N ILE A 115 12.56 -0.51 -18.50
CA ILE A 115 13.06 -0.86 -17.16
C ILE A 115 12.35 -2.11 -16.64
N GLY A 116 13.14 -3.15 -16.36
CA GLY A 116 12.67 -4.36 -15.69
C GLY A 116 12.72 -4.18 -14.18
N ILE A 117 11.80 -4.83 -13.47
CA ILE A 117 11.76 -4.84 -12.01
C ILE A 117 11.56 -6.28 -11.53
N GLU A 118 12.40 -6.71 -10.60
CA GLU A 118 12.34 -8.03 -9.97
C GLU A 118 12.52 -7.91 -8.46
N THR A 119 12.04 -8.88 -7.71
CA THR A 119 12.40 -9.02 -6.29
C THR A 119 13.90 -9.31 -6.15
N ALA A 120 14.46 -9.11 -4.95
CA ALA A 120 15.83 -9.53 -4.65
C ALA A 120 16.12 -11.03 -4.93
N ALA A 121 15.08 -11.87 -4.98
CA ALA A 121 15.18 -13.30 -5.31
C ALA A 121 15.14 -13.59 -6.83
N GLY A 122 15.03 -12.57 -7.68
CA GLY A 122 14.94 -12.71 -9.15
C GLY A 122 13.53 -13.00 -9.67
N THR A 123 12.49 -12.97 -8.83
CA THR A 123 11.10 -13.08 -9.30
C THR A 123 10.69 -11.77 -9.97
N SER A 124 10.33 -11.83 -11.26
CA SER A 124 9.84 -10.68 -12.03
C SER A 124 8.61 -10.04 -11.38
N VAL A 125 8.52 -8.71 -11.43
CA VAL A 125 7.39 -7.90 -10.95
C VAL A 125 6.91 -7.03 -12.11
N PRO A 126 6.05 -7.58 -13.00
CA PRO A 126 5.64 -6.87 -14.20
C PRO A 126 4.79 -5.63 -13.90
N ILE A 127 4.98 -4.57 -14.69
CA ILE A 127 4.14 -3.37 -14.63
C ILE A 127 2.68 -3.71 -14.98
N ASN A 128 1.74 -3.10 -14.28
CA ASN A 128 0.29 -3.26 -14.44
C ASN A 128 -0.25 -4.68 -14.18
N ASN A 129 0.55 -5.57 -13.57
CA ASN A 129 0.08 -6.89 -13.16
C ASN A 129 -0.56 -6.84 -11.76
N THR A 130 -1.86 -7.16 -11.68
CA THR A 130 -2.64 -7.11 -10.44
C THR A 130 -2.32 -8.22 -9.44
N THR A 131 -1.62 -9.27 -9.86
CA THR A 131 -1.14 -10.34 -8.97
C THR A 131 -0.06 -9.79 -8.02
N GLY A 132 0.78 -8.87 -8.53
CA GLY A 132 1.88 -8.28 -7.77
C GLY A 132 2.86 -9.31 -7.23
N VAL A 133 3.55 -8.95 -6.14
CA VAL A 133 4.40 -9.86 -5.38
C VAL A 133 4.14 -9.74 -3.89
N THR A 134 4.14 -10.87 -3.19
CA THR A 134 3.94 -10.94 -1.73
C THR A 134 5.27 -11.07 -1.02
N LEU A 135 5.49 -10.22 -0.03
CA LEU A 135 6.70 -10.20 0.80
C LEU A 135 6.31 -10.28 2.28
N PRO A 136 7.03 -11.07 3.10
CA PRO A 136 6.78 -11.11 4.53
C PRO A 136 7.20 -9.80 5.21
N LEU A 137 6.46 -9.40 6.24
CA LEU A 137 6.75 -8.25 7.08
C LEU A 137 6.99 -8.68 8.54
N ASN A 138 7.87 -7.93 9.19
CA ASN A 138 8.12 -7.99 10.63
C ASN A 138 7.49 -6.79 11.35
N GLN A 139 7.39 -6.87 12.66
CA GLN A 139 7.05 -5.69 13.48
C GLN A 139 8.17 -4.64 13.38
N GLY A 140 7.80 -3.36 13.42
CA GLY A 140 8.76 -2.25 13.37
C GLY A 140 9.13 -1.84 11.94
N ASN A 141 10.43 -1.81 11.62
CA ASN A 141 10.91 -1.32 10.33
C ASN A 141 11.22 -2.47 9.38
N ASN A 142 10.85 -2.30 8.11
CA ASN A 142 11.07 -3.28 7.06
C ASN A 142 11.65 -2.60 5.81
N SER A 143 12.52 -3.34 5.12
CA SER A 143 13.06 -2.98 3.81
C SER A 143 12.58 -3.99 2.78
N LEU A 144 11.82 -3.52 1.80
CA LEU A 144 11.39 -4.34 0.66
C LEU A 144 12.40 -4.17 -0.46
N ASN A 145 13.20 -5.20 -0.69
CA ASN A 145 14.33 -5.16 -1.62
C ASN A 145 13.94 -5.72 -2.99
N PHE A 146 14.13 -4.89 -4.00
CA PHE A 146 13.94 -5.17 -5.42
C PHE A 146 15.23 -4.85 -6.17
N ASN A 147 15.31 -5.32 -7.40
CA ASN A 147 16.31 -4.92 -8.37
C ASN A 147 15.61 -4.38 -9.61
N THR A 148 16.27 -3.44 -10.28
CA THR A 148 15.86 -2.92 -11.57
C THR A 148 17.00 -3.05 -12.57
N TRP A 149 16.69 -3.08 -13.86
CA TRP A 149 17.70 -3.09 -14.92
C TRP A 149 17.12 -2.45 -16.20
N LEU A 150 18.00 -1.95 -17.06
CA LEU A 150 17.63 -1.55 -18.41
C LEU A 150 17.60 -2.76 -19.33
N GLN A 151 16.52 -2.92 -20.10
CA GLN A 151 16.33 -3.99 -21.07
C GLN A 151 16.27 -3.38 -22.47
N ALA A 152 17.19 -3.77 -23.34
CA ALA A 152 17.17 -3.37 -24.74
C ALA A 152 16.01 -4.06 -25.48
N LYS A 153 15.38 -3.34 -26.40
CA LYS A 153 14.32 -3.87 -27.27
C LYS A 153 14.94 -4.66 -28.42
N SER A 154 14.53 -5.91 -28.59
CA SER A 154 15.01 -6.75 -29.68
C SER A 154 14.69 -6.11 -31.05
N GLY A 155 15.70 -6.06 -31.94
CA GLY A 155 15.56 -5.53 -33.29
C GLY A 155 15.35 -4.01 -33.38
N ARG A 156 15.67 -3.26 -32.32
CA ARG A 156 15.67 -1.79 -32.32
C ARG A 156 16.98 -1.25 -31.76
N ASP A 157 17.44 -0.15 -32.33
CA ASP A 157 18.61 0.55 -31.83
C ASP A 157 18.29 1.26 -30.51
N VAL A 158 19.27 1.25 -29.60
CA VAL A 158 19.25 2.10 -28.40
C VAL A 158 19.79 3.47 -28.78
N THR A 159 18.96 4.50 -28.61
CA THR A 159 19.38 5.89 -28.83
C THR A 159 19.93 6.46 -27.53
N SER A 160 21.11 7.08 -27.59
CA SER A 160 21.74 7.72 -26.43
C SER A 160 20.99 8.99 -26.00
N GLY A 161 20.98 9.25 -24.70
CA GLY A 161 20.35 10.42 -24.11
C GLY A 161 20.03 10.20 -22.64
N ASP A 162 19.47 11.22 -22.02
CA ASP A 162 18.92 11.12 -20.68
C ASP A 162 17.52 10.47 -20.73
N PHE A 163 17.19 9.69 -19.72
CA PHE A 163 15.87 9.13 -19.52
C PHE A 163 15.35 9.35 -18.11
N SER A 164 14.04 9.44 -18.00
CA SER A 164 13.31 9.34 -16.74
C SER A 164 12.20 8.30 -16.90
N ALA A 165 11.73 7.75 -15.78
CA ALA A 165 10.55 6.90 -15.77
C ALA A 165 9.88 6.98 -14.38
N THR A 166 8.55 6.99 -14.36
CA THR A 166 7.78 7.02 -13.11
C THR A 166 6.87 5.81 -12.98
N VAL A 167 6.86 5.19 -11.81
CA VAL A 167 5.97 4.07 -11.46
C VAL A 167 5.32 4.33 -10.11
N THR A 168 4.05 3.94 -9.98
CA THR A 168 3.31 3.97 -8.72
C THR A 168 3.39 2.59 -8.06
N ALA A 169 3.87 2.53 -6.82
CA ALA A 169 3.81 1.32 -6.00
C ALA A 169 2.60 1.38 -5.06
N THR A 170 1.83 0.29 -5.02
CA THR A 170 0.71 0.11 -4.09
C THR A 170 1.03 -1.03 -3.12
N PHE A 171 0.77 -0.81 -1.83
CA PHE A 171 1.00 -1.76 -0.75
C PHE A 171 -0.34 -2.22 -0.16
N GLU A 172 -0.61 -3.52 -0.21
CA GLU A 172 -1.79 -4.15 0.40
C GLU A 172 -1.34 -5.09 1.51
N TYR A 173 -1.77 -4.82 2.75
CA TYR A 173 -1.36 -5.56 3.95
C TYR A 173 -2.39 -6.62 4.34
N PHE A 174 -1.96 -7.86 4.61
CA PHE A 174 -2.87 -8.97 4.93
C PHE A 174 -2.27 -10.09 5.77
#